data_AF-A0A2V6X4R0-F1
#
_entry.id   AF-A0A2V6X4R0-F1
#
_cell.length_a   1.000
_cell.length_b   1.000
_cell.length_c   1.000
_cell.angle_alpha   90.00
_cell.angle_beta   90.00
_cell.angle_gamma   90.00
#
_symmetry.space_group_name_H-M   'P 1'
#
loop_
_entity.id
_entity.type
_entity.pdbx_description
1 polymer ?
#
loop_
_entity_poly.entity_id
_entity_poly.type
_entity_poly.pdbx_seq_one_letter_code
_entity_poly.pdbx_strand_id
1 'polypeptide(L)'
;VLDGSVVVLRRPCTRPRCRRCASGAKHPATYLSLSRAGKTELVYLPAALVRPVGRGVANYRRLLHAIVTATRPWVEAHKPPRRRPR
;
A
#
# COMPACT_ATOMS: atom_id res chain seq x y z
N VAL A 1 5.93 -8.99 -1.13
CA VAL A 1 6.01 -7.89 -2.11
C VAL A 1 5.46 -6.64 -1.44
N LEU A 2 6.11 -5.48 -1.56
CA LEU A 2 5.65 -4.21 -0.96
C LEU A 2 4.57 -3.55 -1.83
N ASP A 3 3.50 -4.29 -2.15
CA ASP A 3 2.37 -3.70 -2.86
C ASP A 3 1.49 -2.94 -1.87
N GLY A 4 1.70 -1.63 -1.81
CA GLY A 4 1.13 -0.89 -0.70
C GLY A 4 1.22 0.61 -0.80
N SER A 5 0.78 1.25 0.28
CA SER A 5 0.83 2.69 0.48
C SER A 5 1.14 3.00 1.93
N VAL A 6 1.91 4.06 2.14
CA VAL A 6 2.07 4.66 3.48
C VAL A 6 0.85 5.56 3.71
N VAL A 7 0.10 5.27 4.76
CA VAL A 7 -1.16 5.94 5.10
C VAL A 7 -1.10 6.50 6.51
N VAL A 8 -1.84 7.59 6.77
CA VAL A 8 -2.01 8.14 8.12
C VAL A 8 -3.43 7.84 8.59
N LEU A 9 -3.55 7.10 9.68
CA LEU A 9 -4.82 6.77 10.30
C LEU A 9 -4.99 7.57 11.59
N ARG A 10 -6.22 8.00 11.86
CA ARG A 10 -6.57 8.65 13.13
C ARG A 10 -7.15 7.61 14.09
N ARG A 11 -6.41 7.27 15.15
CA ARG A 11 -6.80 6.25 16.15
C ARG A 11 -6.77 6.84 17.57
N PRO A 12 -7.58 6.30 18.50
CA PRO A 12 -7.40 6.60 19.92
C PRO A 12 -5.99 6.17 20.35
N CYS A 13 -5.33 6.96 21.20
CA CYS A 13 -4.05 6.56 21.77
C CYS A 13 -4.27 5.50 22.86
N THR A 14 -3.22 4.76 23.18
CA THR A 14 -3.20 3.77 24.26
C THR A 14 -3.22 4.39 25.66
N ARG A 15 -3.00 5.72 25.78
CA ARG A 15 -3.00 6.41 27.08
C ARG A 15 -4.41 6.44 27.70
N PRO A 16 -4.61 5.86 28.90
CA PRO A 16 -5.89 5.91 29.58
C PRO A 16 -6.28 7.36 29.89
N ARG A 17 -7.56 7.68 29.69
CA ARG A 17 -8.15 9.02 29.93
C ARG A 17 -7.45 10.17 29.17
N CYS A 18 -6.93 9.92 27.97
CA CYS A 18 -6.38 10.99 27.13
C CYS A 18 -7.47 12.02 26.78
N ARG A 19 -7.31 13.26 27.27
CA ARG A 19 -8.26 14.37 27.06
C ARG A 19 -8.54 14.64 25.57
N ARG A 20 -7.49 14.57 24.73
CA ARG A 20 -7.59 14.81 23.29
C ARG A 20 -8.37 13.71 22.56
N CYS A 21 -8.20 12.46 22.97
CA CYS A 21 -9.01 11.36 22.44
C CYS A 21 -10.46 11.44 22.92
N ALA A 22 -10.67 11.81 24.18
CA ALA A 22 -12.00 11.98 24.76
C ALA A 22 -12.79 13.11 24.07
N SER A 23 -12.11 14.16 23.59
CA SER A 23 -12.72 15.23 22.80
C SER A 23 -12.95 14.89 21.32
N GLY A 24 -12.72 13.63 20.91
CA GLY A 24 -12.88 13.19 19.52
C GLY A 24 -11.67 13.46 18.60
N ALA A 25 -10.65 14.20 19.08
CA ALA A 25 -9.43 14.50 18.33
C ALA A 25 -8.43 13.33 18.39
N LYS A 26 -8.77 12.24 17.68
CA LYS A 26 -7.94 11.03 17.52
C LYS A 26 -6.54 11.37 17.00
N HIS A 27 -5.53 10.65 17.47
CA HIS A 27 -4.14 10.91 17.11
C HIS A 27 -3.78 10.32 15.75
N PRO A 28 -2.99 11.03 14.94
CA PRO A 28 -2.44 10.48 13.71
C PRO A 28 -1.38 9.43 14.05
N ALA A 29 -1.48 8.28 13.39
CA ALA A 29 -0.47 7.24 13.41
C ALA A 29 -0.23 6.78 11.96
N THR A 30 1.04 6.62 11.59
CA THR A 30 1.42 6.21 10.24
C THR A 30 1.44 4.68 10.16
N TYR A 31 0.90 4.14 9.07
CA TYR A 31 0.85 2.71 8.79
C TYR A 31 1.30 2.45 7.36
N LEU A 32 1.83 1.25 7.14
CA LEU A 32 2.00 0.66 5.83
C LEU A 32 0.77 -0.21 5.56
N SER A 33 0.01 0.13 4.53
CA SER A 33 -1.07 -0.71 4.00
C SER A 33 -0.49 -1.64 2.95
N LEU A 34 -0.58 -2.96 3.16
CA LEU A 34 -0.10 -4.00 2.25
C LEU A 34 -1.27 -4.85 1.76
N SER A 35 -1.21 -5.34 0.51
CA SER A 35 -2.19 -6.31 0.02
C SER A 35 -1.58 -7.71 -0.01
N ARG A 36 -1.75 -8.47 1.07
CA ARG A 36 -1.23 -9.84 1.17
C ARG A 36 -2.34 -10.86 0.94
N ALA A 37 -2.19 -11.70 -0.09
CA ALA A 37 -3.14 -12.76 -0.43
C ALA A 37 -4.60 -12.27 -0.59
N GLY A 38 -4.78 -11.11 -1.23
CA GLY A 38 -6.10 -10.49 -1.44
C GLY A 38 -6.69 -9.81 -0.20
N LYS A 39 -5.95 -9.74 0.92
CA LYS A 39 -6.38 -9.06 2.15
C LYS A 39 -5.48 -7.85 2.43
N THR A 40 -6.08 -6.77 2.89
CA THR A 40 -5.36 -5.57 3.31
C THR A 40 -4.85 -5.73 4.74
N GLU A 41 -3.53 -5.65 4.91
CA GLU A 41 -2.83 -5.70 6.19
C GLU A 41 -2.27 -4.31 6.52
N LEU A 42 -2.47 -3.85 7.77
CA LEU A 42 -1.96 -2.57 8.25
C LEU A 42 -0.84 -2.80 9.25
N VAL A 43 0.37 -2.38 8.89
CA VAL A 43 1.56 -2.49 9.74
C VAL A 43 1.89 -1.10 10.28
N TYR A 44 1.98 -0.97 11.61
CA TYR A 44 2.36 0.30 12.24
C TYR A 44 3.77 0.73 11.80
N LEU A 45 3.94 2.00 11.47
CA LEU A 45 5.23 2.59 11.09
C LEU A 45 5.68 3.64 12.13
N PRO A 46 6.77 3.36 12.87
CA PRO A 46 7.51 4.38 13.61
C PRO A 46 7.97 5.51 12.69
N ALA A 47 8.05 6.74 13.22
CA ALA A 47 8.42 7.95 12.46
C ALA A 47 9.74 7.80 11.67
N ALA A 48 10.74 7.14 12.27
CA ALA A 48 12.03 6.89 11.63
C ALA A 48 11.91 6.01 10.37
N LEU A 49 10.91 5.14 10.29
CA LEU A 49 10.70 4.21 9.18
C LEU A 49 9.82 4.78 8.06
N VAL A 50 9.08 5.86 8.31
CA VAL A 50 8.15 6.44 7.32
C VAL A 50 8.85 6.79 6.01
N ARG A 51 9.99 7.50 6.10
CA ARG A 51 10.77 7.90 4.93
C ARG A 51 11.40 6.72 4.16
N PRO A 52 12.17 5.81 4.78
CA PRO A 52 12.77 4.70 4.05
C PRO A 52 11.71 3.76 3.47
N VAL A 53 10.64 3.45 4.21
CA VAL A 53 9.55 2.59 3.70
C VAL A 53 8.81 3.27 2.55
N GLY A 54 8.53 4.58 2.65
CA GLY A 54 7.93 5.35 1.56
C GLY A 54 8.76 5.30 0.27
N ARG A 55 10.10 5.41 0.38
CA ARG A 55 11.01 5.23 -0.76
C ARG A 55 10.95 3.82 -1.34
N GLY A 56 10.92 2.80 -0.48
CA GLY A 56 10.78 1.40 -0.91
C GLY A 56 9.50 1.15 -1.71
N VAL A 57 8.36 1.65 -1.23
CA VAL A 57 7.06 1.56 -1.92
C VAL A 57 7.10 2.30 -3.27
N ALA A 58 7.70 3.50 -3.32
CA ALA A 58 7.83 4.26 -4.56
C ALA A 58 8.70 3.52 -5.58
N ASN A 59 9.82 2.96 -5.16
CA ASN A 59 10.72 2.18 -6.02
C ASN A 59 10.02 0.93 -6.57
N TYR A 60 9.29 0.21 -5.72
CA TYR A 60 8.51 -0.95 -6.14
C TYR A 60 7.50 -0.59 -7.24
N ARG A 61 6.74 0.50 -7.07
CA ARG A 61 5.78 0.97 -8.07
C ARG A 61 6.45 1.32 -9.39
N ARG A 62 7.60 1.99 -9.35
CA ARG A 62 8.38 2.33 -10.57
C ARG A 62 8.88 1.08 -11.28
N LEU A 63 9.42 0.13 -10.54
CA LEU A 63 9.89 -1.14 -11.10
C LEU A 63 8.75 -1.93 -11.74
N LEU A 64 7.63 -2.10 -11.02
CA LEU A 64 6.46 -2.80 -11.54
C LEU A 64 5.91 -2.11 -12.80
N HIS A 65 5.83 -0.78 -12.78
CA HIS A 65 5.44 -0.02 -13.95
C HIS A 65 6.38 -0.29 -15.13
N ALA A 66 7.70 -0.20 -14.94
CA ALA A 66 8.68 -0.48 -15.99
C ALA A 66 8.53 -1.90 -16.57
N ILE A 67 8.35 -2.91 -15.70
CA ILE A 67 8.12 -4.29 -16.13
C ILE A 67 6.84 -4.39 -16.97
N VAL A 68 5.72 -3.85 -16.49
CA VAL A 68 4.44 -3.90 -17.21
C VAL A 68 4.51 -3.16 -18.53
N THR A 69 5.14 -1.98 -18.57
CA THR A 69 5.31 -1.21 -19.80
C THR A 69 6.16 -1.96 -20.82
N ALA A 70 7.25 -2.60 -20.40
CA ALA A 70 8.11 -3.38 -21.30
C ALA A 70 7.46 -4.67 -21.80
N THR A 71 6.68 -5.34 -20.95
CA THR A 71 6.12 -6.68 -21.26
C THR A 71 4.76 -6.62 -21.95
N ARG A 72 3.95 -5.58 -21.72
CA ARG A 72 2.59 -5.49 -22.28
C ARG A 72 2.53 -5.56 -23.81
N PRO A 73 3.37 -4.84 -24.58
CA PRO A 73 3.36 -4.95 -26.03
C PRO A 73 3.67 -6.36 -26.51
N TRP A 74 4.64 -7.02 -25.86
CA TRP A 74 5.00 -8.40 -26.16
C TRP A 74 3.83 -9.36 -25.90
N VAL A 75 3.13 -9.20 -24.77
CA VAL A 75 1.95 -10.02 -24.44
C VAL A 75 0.82 -9.82 -25.46
N GLU A 76 0.49 -8.59 -25.82
CA GLU A 76 -0.58 -8.32 -26.79
C GLU A 76 -0.24 -8.86 -28.20
N ALA A 77 1.04 -8.81 -28.60
CA ALA A 77 1.49 -9.37 -29.87
C ALA A 77 1.37 -10.92 -29.95
N HIS A 78 1.47 -11.61 -28.81
CA HIS A 78 1.47 -13.09 -28.75
C HIS A 78 0.18 -13.67 -28.17
N LYS A 79 -0.85 -12.84 -27.94
CA LYS A 79 -2.11 -13.28 -27.36
C LYS A 79 -2.91 -14.06 -28.40
N PRO A 80 -3.26 -15.33 -28.16
CA PRO A 80 -4.07 -16.08 -29.10
C PRO A 80 -5.46 -15.44 -29.23
N PRO A 81 -6.09 -15.53 -30.42
CA PRO A 81 -7.44 -15.00 -30.61
C PRO A 81 -8.38 -15.66 -29.60
N ARG A 82 -9.21 -14.83 -28.94
CA ARG A 82 -10.24 -15.35 -28.03
C ARG A 82 -11.20 -16.23 -28.84
N ARG A 83 -11.22 -17.54 -28.56
CA ARG A 83 -12.21 -18.45 -29.13
C ARG A 83 -13.59 -18.01 -28.62
N ARG A 84 -14.53 -17.69 -29.53
CA ARG A 84 -15.93 -17.47 -29.15
C ARG A 84 -16.52 -18.80 -28.64
N PRO A 85 -17.29 -18.80 -27.54
CA PRO A 85 -18.08 -19.98 -27.17
C PRO A 85 -19.13 -20.22 -28.26
N ARG A 86 -19.35 -21.50 -28.59
CA ARG A 86 -20.43 -21.95 -29.48
C ARG A 86 -21.76 -21.92 -28.75
#